data_AF-A0A7C3X4J4-F1
#
_entry.id   AF-A0A7C3X4J4-F1
#
_cell.length_a   1.000
_cell.length_b   1.000
_cell.length_c   1.000
_cell.angle_alpha   90.00
_cell.angle_beta   90.00
_cell.angle_gamma   90.00
#
_symmetry.space_group_name_H-M   'P 1'
#
loop_
_entity.id
_entity.type
_entity.pdbx_description
1 polymer ?
#
loop_
_entity_poly.entity_id
_entity_poly.type
_entity_poly.pdbx_seq_one_letter_code
_entity_poly.pdbx_strand_id
1 'polypeptide(L)'
;MRGQEVSRSWADRGDVAHGMAAGCAPRFSAGENGVRPEESRRGVMKGEFLEELIKEIAPLNNRYRMAVRNREPAHVVLGYLWDIGDVLLGYGVERLHPLAREIQEQSYITASLLSYAYRIRRYFKDRRTIKRNFGKVSNFSLFREAFPLLENPRYNLSKREKSELVRLLNSGADTGEISVRLAALKQRKRPRKNARSRHPEELGPFVPMFLERMRDLEEQMEKIPRKQLHAFRDSFPPDFLLYWNRLVMSLADENLTPPKEPPPLANVEESWASLVEAMYQIASGGKSARNRARRLLSPMEFLRMADYVDILRDEGKLERHIKRRASGKREMIT
;
A
#
# COMPACT_ATOMS: atom_id res chain seq x y z
N MET A 1 61.28 -26.78 17.77
CA MET A 1 60.83 -26.54 16.38
C MET A 1 59.99 -25.27 16.41
N ARG A 2 60.55 -24.12 16.02
CA ARG A 2 60.41 -23.48 14.67
C ARG A 2 58.94 -23.27 14.29
N GLY A 3 58.43 -22.09 13.95
CA GLY A 3 58.99 -20.78 13.65
C GLY A 3 57.88 -19.73 13.79
N GLN A 4 58.20 -18.49 14.19
CA GLN A 4 58.66 -17.36 13.36
C GLN A 4 57.52 -16.46 12.87
N GLU A 5 57.66 -15.19 13.28
CA GLU A 5 56.99 -13.96 12.87
C GLU A 5 56.90 -13.78 11.35
N VAL A 6 55.86 -13.06 10.90
CA VAL A 6 56.03 -12.03 9.87
C VAL A 6 55.13 -10.84 10.20
N SER A 7 55.77 -9.75 10.57
CA SER A 7 55.22 -8.39 10.57
C SER A 7 55.08 -7.89 9.13
N ARG A 8 54.05 -7.08 8.84
CA ARG A 8 54.10 -6.12 7.71
C ARG A 8 53.45 -4.80 8.09
N SER A 9 54.35 -3.90 8.48
CA SER A 9 54.30 -2.45 8.34
C SER A 9 53.76 -2.01 6.97
N TRP A 10 52.90 -0.99 6.97
CA TRP A 10 52.71 -0.06 5.85
C TRP A 10 52.71 1.36 6.42
N ALA A 11 53.88 1.99 6.36
CA ALA A 11 54.04 3.43 6.36
C ALA A 11 54.39 3.89 4.93
N ASP A 12 54.10 5.16 4.67
CA ASP A 12 54.61 6.01 3.60
C ASP A 12 54.17 5.76 2.14
N ARG A 13 53.29 6.66 1.71
CA ARG A 13 53.34 7.49 0.49
C ARG A 13 52.28 8.57 0.70
N GLY A 14 52.55 9.86 0.82
CA GLY A 14 53.58 10.67 0.18
C GLY A 14 52.84 11.85 -0.43
N ASP A 15 52.91 13.00 0.25
CA ASP A 15 52.43 14.29 -0.22
C ASP A 15 53.11 14.68 -1.54
N VAL A 16 52.32 15.07 -2.54
CA VAL A 16 52.74 16.04 -3.56
C VAL A 16 51.57 16.97 -3.84
N ALA A 17 51.62 18.15 -3.22
CA ALA A 17 50.93 19.33 -3.70
C ALA A 17 51.65 19.85 -4.95
N HIS A 18 50.91 20.39 -5.92
CA HIS A 18 51.16 21.64 -6.65
C HIS A 18 50.22 21.74 -7.86
N GLY A 19 49.64 22.93 -8.10
CA GLY A 19 49.07 23.28 -9.40
C GLY A 19 47.77 24.07 -9.35
N MET A 20 47.87 25.36 -9.02
CA MET A 20 46.84 26.36 -9.25
C MET A 20 46.45 26.46 -10.74
N ALA A 21 45.17 26.66 -11.03
CA ALA A 21 44.74 27.53 -12.13
C ALA A 21 43.32 28.04 -11.85
N ALA A 22 43.29 29.31 -11.45
CA ALA A 22 42.09 30.13 -11.37
C ALA A 22 41.52 30.36 -12.77
N GLY A 23 40.24 30.06 -12.96
CA GLY A 23 39.48 30.40 -14.15
C GLY A 23 38.31 31.29 -13.77
N CYS A 24 38.49 32.60 -13.95
CA CYS A 24 37.51 33.66 -13.78
C CYS A 24 36.19 33.35 -14.52
N ALA A 25 35.08 33.28 -13.78
CA ALA A 25 33.74 33.47 -14.33
C ALA A 25 33.34 34.94 -14.13
N PRO A 26 32.77 35.61 -15.16
CA PRO A 26 32.54 37.05 -15.14
C PRO A 26 31.45 37.45 -14.14
N ARG A 27 31.76 38.50 -13.37
CA ARG A 27 30.80 39.35 -12.66
C ARG A 27 29.88 39.99 -13.69
N PHE A 28 28.59 39.67 -13.67
CA PHE A 28 27.57 40.54 -14.22
C PHE A 28 26.98 41.38 -13.09
N SER A 29 27.11 42.68 -13.29
CA SER A 29 26.64 43.78 -12.46
C SER A 29 25.11 43.78 -12.34
N ALA A 30 24.68 44.25 -11.17
CA ALA A 30 23.31 44.63 -10.89
C ALA A 30 22.83 45.69 -11.90
N GLY A 31 21.69 45.40 -12.52
CA GLY A 31 20.79 46.39 -13.10
C GLY A 31 19.47 46.28 -12.33
N GLU A 32 19.20 47.31 -11.53
CA GLU A 32 17.97 47.48 -10.76
C GLU A 32 16.75 47.71 -11.65
N ASN A 33 15.58 47.56 -11.03
CA ASN A 33 14.24 47.97 -11.46
C ASN A 33 13.46 47.00 -12.35
N GLY A 34 12.76 46.10 -11.67
CA GLY A 34 11.61 45.35 -12.16
C GLY A 34 10.98 44.62 -11.00
N VAL A 35 10.21 45.35 -10.19
CA VAL A 35 9.41 44.84 -9.06
C VAL A 35 8.73 43.53 -9.47
N ARG A 36 9.19 42.40 -8.93
CA ARG A 36 8.49 41.11 -9.04
C ARG A 36 7.50 41.03 -7.89
N PRO A 37 6.19 40.92 -8.13
CA PRO A 37 5.27 40.60 -7.06
C PRO A 37 5.44 39.12 -6.70
N GLU A 38 6.18 38.86 -5.64
CA GLU A 38 6.02 37.65 -4.82
C GLU A 38 4.69 37.77 -4.05
N GLU A 39 3.56 37.64 -4.74
CA GLU A 39 2.27 37.53 -4.08
C GLU A 39 1.45 36.37 -4.67
N SER A 40 0.98 35.51 -3.76
CA SER A 40 -0.01 34.44 -3.95
C SER A 40 0.48 33.05 -4.41
N ARG A 41 1.21 32.35 -3.54
CA ARG A 41 1.48 30.89 -3.61
C ARG A 41 0.31 30.00 -3.13
N ARG A 42 -0.94 30.43 -3.37
CA ARG A 42 -2.16 29.59 -3.37
C ARG A 42 -3.16 30.16 -4.39
N GLY A 43 -2.71 30.37 -5.61
CA GLY A 43 -3.60 30.67 -6.72
C GLY A 43 -4.36 29.41 -7.11
N VAL A 44 -5.68 29.42 -6.90
CA VAL A 44 -6.63 28.61 -7.67
C VAL A 44 -6.20 28.74 -9.14
N MET A 45 -5.75 27.64 -9.76
CA MET A 45 -5.50 27.64 -11.20
C MET A 45 -6.82 28.07 -11.86
N LYS A 46 -6.81 29.20 -12.57
CA LYS A 46 -8.02 29.81 -13.14
C LYS A 46 -8.79 28.74 -13.93
N GLY A 47 -10.11 28.63 -13.72
CA GLY A 47 -10.93 27.59 -14.34
C GLY A 47 -10.74 27.46 -15.86
N GLU A 48 -10.53 28.59 -16.54
CA GLU A 48 -10.24 28.66 -17.98
C GLU A 48 -9.00 27.84 -18.40
N PHE A 49 -7.90 27.91 -17.64
CA PHE A 49 -6.68 27.14 -17.92
C PHE A 49 -6.94 25.63 -17.85
N LEU A 50 -7.67 25.21 -16.82
CA LEU A 50 -7.94 23.80 -16.56
C LEU A 50 -8.85 23.23 -17.65
N GLU A 51 -9.87 23.99 -18.07
CA GLU A 51 -10.76 23.61 -19.16
C GLU A 51 -10.03 23.48 -20.50
N GLU A 52 -9.16 24.42 -20.85
CA GLU A 52 -8.34 24.35 -22.07
C GLU A 52 -7.43 23.12 -22.07
N LEU A 53 -6.74 22.88 -20.95
CA LEU A 53 -5.89 21.71 -20.80
C LEU A 53 -6.67 20.39 -20.93
N ILE A 54 -7.87 20.31 -20.33
CA ILE A 54 -8.75 19.15 -20.46
C ILE A 54 -9.20 18.98 -21.92
N LYS A 55 -9.59 20.05 -22.61
CA LYS A 55 -9.99 20.04 -24.02
C LYS A 55 -8.87 19.50 -24.92
N GLU A 56 -7.61 19.81 -24.64
CA GLU A 56 -6.48 19.28 -25.40
C GLU A 56 -6.15 17.81 -25.07
N ILE A 57 -6.20 17.42 -23.79
CA ILE A 57 -5.83 16.07 -23.37
C ILE A 57 -6.94 15.05 -23.70
N ALA A 58 -8.22 15.43 -23.63
CA ALA A 58 -9.33 14.49 -23.76
C ALA A 58 -9.34 13.72 -25.11
N PRO A 59 -9.13 14.35 -26.28
CA PRO A 59 -9.00 13.63 -27.55
C PRO A 59 -7.85 12.61 -27.54
N LEU A 60 -6.70 12.96 -26.95
CA LEU A 60 -5.54 12.07 -26.83
C LEU A 60 -5.82 10.90 -25.89
N ASN A 61 -6.49 11.14 -24.76
CA ASN A 61 -6.92 10.09 -23.84
C ASN A 61 -7.88 9.12 -24.53
N ASN A 62 -8.82 9.62 -25.33
CA ASN A 62 -9.74 8.76 -26.09
C ASN A 62 -8.98 7.88 -27.08
N ARG A 63 -8.02 8.44 -27.82
CA ARG A 63 -7.14 7.66 -28.72
C ARG A 63 -6.29 6.63 -27.98
N TYR A 64 -5.73 6.99 -26.83
CA TYR A 64 -5.02 6.07 -25.95
C TYR A 64 -5.92 4.90 -25.52
N ARG A 65 -7.14 5.18 -25.03
CA ARG A 65 -8.09 4.15 -24.59
C ARG A 65 -8.48 3.21 -25.74
N MET A 66 -8.70 3.76 -26.93
CA MET A 66 -8.98 2.96 -28.13
C MET A 66 -7.79 2.09 -28.53
N ALA A 67 -6.58 2.63 -28.51
CA ALA A 67 -5.37 1.87 -28.85
C ALA A 67 -5.13 0.69 -27.88
N VAL A 68 -5.35 0.91 -26.58
CA VAL A 68 -5.29 -0.16 -25.58
C VAL A 68 -6.37 -1.21 -25.81
N ARG A 69 -7.62 -0.79 -26.06
CA ARG A 69 -8.75 -1.69 -26.34
C ARG A 69 -8.51 -2.55 -27.58
N ASN A 70 -8.00 -1.95 -28.65
CA ASN A 70 -7.73 -2.59 -29.92
C ASN A 70 -6.43 -3.41 -29.93
N ARG A 71 -5.72 -3.45 -28.79
CA ARG A 71 -4.42 -4.14 -28.65
C ARG A 71 -3.40 -3.67 -29.69
N GLU A 72 -3.37 -2.37 -29.95
CA GLU A 72 -2.37 -1.75 -30.81
C GLU A 72 -0.95 -2.06 -30.31
N PRO A 73 0.06 -2.09 -31.21
CA PRO A 73 1.44 -2.28 -30.82
C PRO A 73 1.87 -1.29 -29.73
N ALA A 74 2.71 -1.73 -28.78
CA ALA A 74 3.04 -0.93 -27.60
C ALA A 74 3.59 0.46 -27.94
N HIS A 75 4.38 0.60 -29.02
CA HIS A 75 4.92 1.88 -29.45
C HIS A 75 3.84 2.91 -29.88
N VAL A 76 2.68 2.46 -30.35
CA VAL A 76 1.53 3.31 -30.70
C VAL A 76 0.89 3.85 -29.42
N VAL A 77 0.61 2.96 -28.46
CA VAL A 77 0.06 3.32 -27.14
C VAL A 77 0.98 4.32 -26.41
N LEU A 78 2.29 4.07 -26.48
CA LEU A 78 3.30 4.97 -25.91
C LEU A 78 3.39 6.30 -26.64
N GLY A 79 3.10 6.32 -27.94
CA GLY A 79 2.98 7.56 -28.70
C GLY A 79 1.91 8.49 -28.13
N TYR A 80 0.72 7.96 -27.84
CA TYR A 80 -0.35 8.77 -27.22
C TYR A 80 -0.01 9.23 -25.81
N LEU A 81 0.63 8.39 -25.00
CA LEU A 81 1.12 8.80 -23.68
C LEU A 81 2.20 9.89 -23.78
N TRP A 82 3.05 9.83 -24.80
CA TRP A 82 4.03 10.87 -25.08
C TRP A 82 3.36 12.17 -25.47
N ASP A 83 2.36 12.13 -26.37
CA ASP A 83 1.60 13.31 -26.82
C ASP A 83 0.89 13.98 -25.63
N ILE A 84 0.24 13.21 -24.76
CA ILE A 84 -0.39 13.74 -23.53
C ILE A 84 0.66 14.42 -22.63
N GLY A 85 1.82 13.79 -22.46
CA GLY A 85 2.91 14.35 -21.68
C GLY A 85 3.50 15.62 -22.30
N ASP A 86 3.51 15.73 -23.63
CA ASP A 86 4.00 16.90 -24.36
C ASP A 86 3.06 18.09 -24.16
N VAL A 87 1.74 17.88 -24.23
CA VAL A 87 0.74 18.89 -23.87
C VAL A 87 0.96 19.37 -22.43
N LEU A 88 1.09 18.45 -21.46
CA LEU A 88 1.35 18.81 -20.06
C LEU A 88 2.62 19.66 -19.88
N LEU A 89 3.69 19.38 -20.62
CA LEU A 89 4.92 20.18 -20.56
C LEU A 89 4.77 21.52 -21.30
N GLY A 90 4.04 21.56 -22.40
CA GLY A 90 3.75 22.78 -23.16
C GLY A 90 3.00 23.82 -22.33
N TYR A 91 2.11 23.37 -21.45
CA TYR A 91 1.40 24.21 -20.48
C TYR A 91 2.23 24.59 -19.24
N GLY A 92 3.53 24.29 -19.22
CA GLY A 92 4.44 24.72 -18.14
C GLY A 92 4.23 24.01 -16.80
N VAL A 93 3.66 22.80 -16.79
CA VAL A 93 3.34 22.08 -15.56
C VAL A 93 4.62 21.64 -14.82
N GLU A 94 4.98 22.37 -13.77
CA GLU A 94 6.09 22.03 -12.87
C GLU A 94 5.68 21.00 -11.81
N ARG A 95 4.45 21.14 -11.27
CA ARG A 95 3.90 20.29 -10.20
C ARG A 95 2.66 19.54 -10.68
N LEU A 96 2.89 18.35 -11.21
CA LEU A 96 1.81 17.55 -11.79
C LEU A 96 0.79 17.02 -10.76
N HIS A 97 1.20 16.71 -9.53
CA HIS A 97 0.32 15.97 -8.62
C HIS A 97 -0.97 16.73 -8.23
N PRO A 98 -0.93 18.02 -7.84
CA PRO A 98 -2.16 18.79 -7.58
C PRO A 98 -3.03 18.93 -8.84
N LEU A 99 -2.43 19.36 -9.96
CA LEU A 99 -3.14 19.55 -11.21
C LEU A 99 -3.81 18.26 -11.72
N ALA A 100 -3.12 17.12 -11.59
CA ALA A 100 -3.66 15.83 -12.02
C ALA A 100 -4.88 15.39 -11.19
N ARG A 101 -5.00 15.85 -9.93
CA ARG A 101 -6.19 15.61 -9.11
C ARG A 101 -7.35 16.49 -9.56
N GLU A 102 -7.10 17.77 -9.79
CA GLU A 102 -8.10 18.72 -10.30
C GLU A 102 -8.66 18.26 -11.67
N ILE A 103 -7.80 17.85 -12.60
CA ILE A 103 -8.22 17.28 -13.89
C ILE A 103 -9.09 16.03 -13.70
N GLN A 104 -8.74 15.16 -12.74
CA GLN A 104 -9.49 13.93 -12.49
C GLN A 104 -10.87 14.20 -11.88
N GLU A 105 -11.02 15.27 -11.10
CA GLU A 105 -12.31 15.65 -10.52
C GLU A 105 -13.27 16.22 -11.57
N GLN A 106 -12.74 16.82 -12.64
CA GLN A 106 -13.53 17.47 -13.69
C GLN A 106 -13.61 16.67 -15.00
N SER A 107 -12.98 15.50 -15.09
CA SER A 107 -12.93 14.70 -16.31
C SER A 107 -12.76 13.20 -16.04
N TYR A 108 -12.88 12.37 -17.08
CA TYR A 108 -12.58 10.93 -17.02
C TYR A 108 -11.08 10.60 -17.14
N ILE A 109 -10.20 11.59 -17.06
CA ILE A 109 -8.75 11.41 -17.18
C ILE A 109 -8.17 11.16 -15.78
N THR A 110 -7.54 10.00 -15.57
CA THR A 110 -7.05 9.65 -14.24
C THR A 110 -5.72 10.31 -13.92
N ALA A 111 -5.51 10.68 -12.65
CA ALA A 111 -4.24 11.24 -12.19
C ALA A 111 -3.06 10.28 -12.42
N SER A 112 -3.31 8.97 -12.38
CA SER A 112 -2.29 7.95 -12.66
C SER A 112 -1.86 7.94 -14.12
N LEU A 113 -2.78 8.13 -15.07
CA LEU A 113 -2.47 8.27 -16.49
C LEU A 113 -1.61 9.50 -16.73
N LEU A 114 -2.01 10.66 -16.19
CA LEU A 114 -1.27 11.92 -16.34
C LEU A 114 0.13 11.81 -15.76
N SER A 115 0.27 11.26 -14.55
CA SER A 115 1.55 10.96 -13.92
C SER A 115 2.45 10.11 -14.79
N TYR A 116 1.87 9.10 -15.44
CA TYR A 116 2.60 8.19 -16.31
C TYR A 116 3.01 8.85 -17.62
N ALA A 117 2.09 9.55 -18.29
CA ALA A 117 2.33 10.29 -19.54
C ALA A 117 3.45 11.34 -19.38
N TYR A 118 3.40 12.12 -18.29
CA TYR A 118 4.43 13.11 -17.98
C TYR A 118 5.82 12.49 -17.82
N ARG A 119 5.92 11.34 -17.12
CA ARG A 119 7.19 10.61 -16.97
C ARG A 119 7.70 10.05 -18.31
N ILE A 120 6.81 9.51 -19.14
CA ILE A 120 7.14 9.03 -20.48
C ILE A 120 7.72 10.15 -21.33
N ARG A 121 7.07 11.32 -21.36
CA ARG A 121 7.54 12.47 -22.12
C ARG A 121 8.87 13.04 -21.60
N ARG A 122 9.10 13.04 -20.29
CA ARG A 122 10.39 13.46 -19.70
C ARG A 122 11.52 12.49 -20.03
N TYR A 123 11.22 11.19 -20.08
CA TYR A 123 12.21 10.15 -20.37
C TYR A 123 12.55 10.08 -21.87
N PHE A 124 11.55 10.13 -22.76
CA PHE A 124 11.75 10.11 -24.21
C PHE A 124 11.67 11.51 -24.81
N LYS A 125 12.77 11.98 -25.40
CA LYS A 125 12.80 13.29 -26.08
C LYS A 125 11.95 13.32 -27.35
N ASP A 126 11.78 12.19 -28.00
CA ASP A 126 11.07 12.09 -29.28
C ASP A 126 10.38 10.72 -29.44
N ARG A 127 9.33 10.68 -30.28
CA ARG A 127 8.58 9.45 -30.58
C ARG A 127 9.36 8.42 -31.40
N ARG A 128 10.33 8.85 -32.21
CA ARG A 128 11.14 7.93 -33.04
C ARG A 128 11.98 7.02 -32.15
N THR A 129 12.50 7.54 -31.05
CA THR A 129 13.21 6.77 -30.02
C THR A 129 12.31 5.70 -29.40
N ILE A 130 11.04 5.99 -29.14
CA ILE A 130 10.07 5.00 -28.64
C ILE A 130 9.89 3.88 -29.66
N LYS A 131 9.60 4.23 -30.92
CA LYS A 131 9.41 3.24 -32.00
C LYS A 131 10.67 2.39 -32.23
N ARG A 132 11.86 2.99 -32.20
CA ARG A 132 13.13 2.28 -32.36
C ARG A 132 13.37 1.29 -31.22
N ASN A 133 13.15 1.71 -29.98
CA ASN A 133 13.50 0.92 -28.80
C ASN A 133 12.39 -0.07 -28.41
N PHE A 134 11.13 0.19 -28.72
CA PHE A 134 9.99 -0.61 -28.26
C PHE A 134 9.01 -0.98 -29.38
N GLY A 135 9.45 -0.88 -30.64
CA GLY A 135 8.63 -1.15 -31.81
C GLY A 135 8.12 -2.59 -31.92
N LYS A 136 8.88 -3.56 -31.37
CA LYS A 136 8.55 -4.99 -31.40
C LYS A 136 7.98 -5.51 -30.07
N VAL A 137 7.70 -4.63 -29.11
CA VAL A 137 7.10 -5.05 -27.83
C VAL A 137 5.65 -5.44 -28.10
N SER A 138 5.35 -6.73 -27.92
CA SER A 138 4.05 -7.33 -28.20
C SER A 138 2.95 -6.84 -27.27
N ASN A 139 3.28 -6.45 -26.03
CA ASN A 139 2.30 -6.10 -25.01
C ASN A 139 2.70 -4.84 -24.24
N PHE A 140 1.83 -3.83 -24.26
CA PHE A 140 2.01 -2.58 -23.51
C PHE A 140 2.18 -2.82 -21.99
N SER A 141 1.53 -3.84 -21.42
CA SER A 141 1.66 -4.16 -19.99
C SER A 141 3.08 -4.53 -19.59
N LEU A 142 3.83 -5.23 -20.45
CA LEU A 142 5.25 -5.56 -20.21
C LEU A 142 6.11 -4.29 -20.15
N PHE A 143 5.88 -3.37 -21.08
CA PHE A 143 6.54 -2.07 -21.03
C PHE A 143 6.18 -1.32 -19.74
N ARG A 144 4.89 -1.29 -19.37
CA ARG A 144 4.43 -0.61 -18.16
C ARG A 144 5.10 -1.15 -16.91
N GLU A 145 5.29 -2.47 -16.86
CA GLU A 145 5.98 -3.13 -15.77
C GLU A 145 7.49 -2.83 -15.73
N ALA A 146 8.13 -2.73 -16.90
CA ALA A 146 9.57 -2.50 -17.04
C ALA A 146 9.98 -1.03 -16.93
N PHE A 147 9.12 -0.09 -17.32
CA PHE A 147 9.46 1.33 -17.40
C PHE A 147 10.03 1.94 -16.10
N PRO A 148 9.52 1.60 -14.89
CA PRO A 148 10.13 2.07 -13.65
C PRO A 148 11.60 1.70 -13.49
N LEU A 149 12.05 0.55 -14.05
CA LEU A 149 13.46 0.16 -14.02
C LEU A 149 14.34 1.05 -14.90
N LEU A 150 13.77 1.57 -16.00
CA LEU A 150 14.47 2.39 -16.98
C LEU A 150 14.61 3.84 -16.50
N GLU A 151 13.53 4.39 -15.97
CA GLU A 151 13.42 5.82 -15.69
C GLU A 151 13.76 6.22 -14.25
N ASN A 152 13.55 5.34 -13.27
CA ASN A 152 13.76 5.69 -11.87
C ASN A 152 15.25 5.52 -11.50
N PRO A 153 15.96 6.60 -11.11
CA PRO A 153 17.39 6.53 -10.76
C PRO A 153 17.68 5.56 -9.62
N ARG A 154 16.71 5.28 -8.75
CA ARG A 154 16.87 4.36 -7.60
C ARG A 154 17.18 2.92 -7.98
N TYR A 155 16.85 2.48 -9.21
CA TYR A 155 17.24 1.14 -9.67
C TYR A 155 18.66 1.08 -10.20
N ASN A 156 19.30 2.21 -10.50
CA ASN A 156 20.69 2.33 -10.93
C ASN A 156 21.13 1.25 -11.94
N LEU A 157 20.35 1.09 -13.03
CA LEU A 157 20.72 0.18 -14.12
C LEU A 157 21.90 0.76 -14.90
N SER A 158 22.92 -0.06 -15.12
CA SER A 158 24.02 0.28 -16.05
C SER A 158 23.51 0.42 -17.48
N LYS A 159 24.27 1.10 -18.35
CA LYS A 159 23.91 1.24 -19.78
C LYS A 159 23.71 -0.13 -20.44
N ARG A 160 24.54 -1.11 -20.10
CA ARG A 160 24.43 -2.49 -20.59
C ARG A 160 23.12 -3.15 -20.13
N GLU A 161 22.78 -3.05 -18.85
CA GLU A 161 21.53 -3.62 -18.31
C GLU A 161 20.28 -2.97 -18.92
N LYS A 162 20.33 -1.66 -19.18
CA LYS A 162 19.24 -0.97 -19.90
C LYS A 162 19.07 -1.53 -21.32
N SER A 163 20.16 -1.72 -22.05
CA SER A 163 20.12 -2.33 -23.39
C SER A 163 19.62 -3.78 -23.37
N GLU A 164 20.05 -4.57 -22.39
CA GLU A 164 19.59 -5.96 -22.21
C GLU A 164 18.09 -6.01 -21.89
N LEU A 165 17.59 -5.11 -21.03
CA LEU A 165 16.17 -4.98 -20.72
C LEU A 165 15.36 -4.60 -21.96
N VAL A 166 15.83 -3.63 -22.75
CA VAL A 166 15.17 -3.26 -24.01
C VAL A 166 15.16 -4.45 -24.99
N ARG A 167 16.26 -5.19 -25.12
CA ARG A 167 16.34 -6.38 -25.97
C ARG A 167 15.37 -7.47 -25.51
N LEU A 168 15.28 -7.72 -24.21
CA LEU A 168 14.35 -8.68 -23.62
C LEU A 168 12.89 -8.34 -23.97
N LEU A 169 12.50 -7.06 -23.85
CA LEU A 169 11.13 -6.64 -24.16
C LEU A 169 10.77 -6.80 -25.65
N ASN A 170 11.77 -6.81 -26.54
CA ASN A 170 11.59 -6.96 -27.99
C ASN A 170 11.94 -8.37 -28.50
N SER A 171 12.20 -9.35 -27.62
CA SER A 171 12.72 -10.65 -28.04
C SER A 171 11.66 -11.61 -28.58
N GLY A 172 10.37 -11.27 -28.46
CA GLY A 172 9.27 -12.19 -28.76
C GLY A 172 9.14 -13.36 -27.78
N ALA A 173 9.83 -13.29 -26.63
CA ALA A 173 9.69 -14.28 -25.57
C ALA A 173 8.29 -14.23 -24.95
N ASP A 174 7.91 -15.31 -24.26
CA ASP A 174 6.62 -15.38 -23.59
C ASP A 174 6.45 -14.26 -22.54
N THR A 175 5.22 -13.76 -22.40
CA THR A 175 4.90 -12.66 -21.48
C THR A 175 5.19 -13.06 -20.03
N GLY A 176 4.88 -14.29 -19.64
CA GLY A 176 5.15 -14.82 -18.30
C GLY A 176 6.65 -14.90 -18.02
N GLU A 177 7.43 -15.40 -18.99
CA GLU A 177 8.89 -15.46 -18.89
C GLU A 177 9.51 -14.07 -18.70
N ILE A 178 9.06 -13.08 -19.50
CA ILE A 178 9.54 -11.70 -19.38
C ILE A 178 9.19 -11.14 -18.00
N SER A 179 7.96 -11.29 -17.52
CA SER A 179 7.54 -10.81 -16.20
C SER A 179 8.35 -11.42 -15.05
N VAL A 180 8.67 -12.73 -15.10
CA VAL A 180 9.54 -13.38 -14.11
C VAL A 180 10.94 -12.74 -14.10
N ARG A 181 11.52 -12.50 -15.29
CA ARG A 181 12.84 -11.84 -15.40
C ARG A 181 12.81 -10.39 -14.91
N LEU A 182 11.74 -9.64 -15.19
CA LEU A 182 11.55 -8.29 -14.67
C LEU A 182 11.46 -8.27 -13.15
N ALA A 183 10.73 -9.21 -12.55
CA ALA A 183 10.62 -9.35 -11.10
C ALA A 183 11.98 -9.66 -10.46
N ALA A 184 12.73 -10.60 -11.01
CA ALA A 184 14.09 -10.94 -10.55
C ALA A 184 15.03 -9.73 -10.65
N LEU A 185 15.00 -8.99 -11.76
CA LEU A 185 15.83 -7.78 -11.93
C LEU A 185 15.48 -6.69 -10.91
N LYS A 186 14.18 -6.45 -10.67
CA LYS A 186 13.72 -5.51 -9.62
C LYS A 186 14.24 -5.92 -8.25
N GLN A 187 14.12 -7.20 -7.90
CA GLN A 187 14.57 -7.73 -6.61
C GLN A 187 16.09 -7.64 -6.46
N ARG A 188 16.87 -7.93 -7.50
CA ARG A 188 18.33 -7.82 -7.47
C ARG A 188 18.79 -6.38 -7.25
N LYS A 189 18.19 -5.42 -7.96
CA LYS A 189 18.61 -4.00 -7.92
C LYS A 189 18.12 -3.27 -6.68
N ARG A 190 16.92 -3.62 -6.24
CA ARG A 190 16.36 -3.10 -5.01
C ARG A 190 15.66 -4.26 -4.33
N PRO A 191 16.38 -5.03 -3.50
CA PRO A 191 15.76 -6.04 -2.68
C PRO A 191 14.64 -5.34 -1.94
N ARG A 192 13.39 -5.75 -2.21
CA ARG A 192 12.31 -5.37 -1.33
C ARG A 192 12.69 -5.97 0.00
N LYS A 193 13.28 -5.18 0.89
CA LYS A 193 13.21 -5.43 2.33
C LYS A 193 11.72 -5.35 2.63
N ASN A 194 11.01 -6.45 2.43
CA ASN A 194 9.63 -6.58 2.80
C ASN A 194 9.60 -6.45 4.32
N ALA A 195 9.50 -5.21 4.82
CA ALA A 195 9.13 -4.93 6.20
C ALA A 195 7.66 -5.32 6.47
N ARG A 196 7.00 -6.05 5.55
CA ARG A 196 5.71 -6.69 5.80
C ARG A 196 5.80 -7.77 6.88
N SER A 197 7.00 -8.27 7.21
CA SER A 197 7.24 -9.23 8.28
C SER A 197 7.59 -8.60 9.63
N ARG A 198 7.58 -7.27 9.81
CA ARG A 198 8.20 -6.68 11.01
C ARG A 198 7.43 -6.75 12.32
N HIS A 199 6.16 -7.16 12.38
CA HIS A 199 5.42 -7.24 13.65
C HIS A 199 4.37 -8.37 13.80
N PRO A 200 4.42 -9.54 13.12
CA PRO A 200 3.59 -10.69 13.54
C PRO A 200 3.93 -11.19 14.94
N GLU A 201 5.18 -11.04 15.38
CA GLU A 201 5.69 -11.61 16.63
C GLU A 201 5.03 -10.97 17.87
N GLU A 202 4.80 -9.66 17.87
CA GLU A 202 4.14 -8.94 18.98
C GLU A 202 2.69 -9.37 19.20
N LEU A 203 1.98 -9.78 18.15
CA LEU A 203 0.61 -10.32 18.22
C LEU A 203 0.58 -11.85 18.17
N GLY A 204 1.75 -12.49 18.12
CA GLY A 204 1.92 -13.93 17.99
C GLY A 204 1.24 -14.70 19.12
N PRO A 205 1.34 -14.28 20.40
CA PRO A 205 0.62 -14.91 21.51
C PRO A 205 -0.89 -14.65 21.50
N PHE A 206 -1.34 -13.52 20.93
CA PHE A 206 -2.77 -13.13 20.94
C PHE A 206 -3.61 -14.03 20.03
N VAL A 207 -3.13 -14.35 18.83
CA VAL A 207 -3.88 -15.16 17.86
C VAL A 207 -4.29 -16.54 18.40
N PRO A 208 -3.39 -17.39 18.93
CA PRO A 208 -3.77 -18.69 19.46
C PRO A 208 -4.73 -18.56 20.66
N MET A 209 -4.50 -17.58 21.54
CA MET A 209 -5.39 -17.29 22.68
C MET A 209 -6.80 -16.92 22.21
N PHE A 210 -6.92 -16.05 21.22
CA PHE A 210 -8.20 -15.67 20.63
C PHE A 210 -8.92 -16.87 20.02
N LEU A 211 -8.23 -17.66 19.19
CA LEU A 211 -8.82 -18.80 18.51
C LEU A 211 -9.24 -19.90 19.49
N GLU A 212 -8.45 -20.14 20.52
CA GLU A 212 -8.80 -21.09 21.59
C GLU A 212 -10.08 -20.66 22.31
N ARG A 213 -10.11 -19.43 22.83
CA ARG A 213 -11.30 -18.91 23.53
C ARG A 213 -12.52 -18.77 22.62
N MET A 214 -12.33 -18.47 21.34
CA MET A 214 -13.42 -18.47 20.35
C MET A 214 -14.03 -19.86 20.21
N ARG A 215 -13.21 -20.93 20.13
CA ARG A 215 -13.71 -22.31 20.07
C ARG A 215 -14.44 -22.71 21.35
N ASP A 216 -13.90 -22.32 22.50
CA ASP A 216 -14.56 -22.57 23.79
C ASP A 216 -15.92 -21.87 23.83
N LEU A 217 -15.99 -20.60 23.41
CA LEU A 217 -17.25 -19.85 23.33
C LEU A 217 -18.26 -20.54 22.39
N GLU A 218 -17.83 -20.99 21.22
CA GLU A 218 -18.67 -21.75 20.29
C GLU A 218 -19.19 -23.04 20.90
N GLU A 219 -18.33 -23.78 21.60
CA GLU A 219 -18.71 -25.01 22.28
C GLU A 219 -19.75 -24.76 23.38
N GLN A 220 -19.55 -23.72 24.18
CA GLN A 220 -20.52 -23.29 25.20
C GLN A 220 -21.87 -22.92 24.57
N MET A 221 -21.85 -22.13 23.49
CA MET A 221 -23.06 -21.66 22.82
C MET A 221 -23.82 -22.77 22.08
N GLU A 222 -23.12 -23.74 21.49
CA GLU A 222 -23.72 -24.72 20.58
C GLU A 222 -23.96 -26.11 21.19
N LYS A 223 -23.15 -26.54 22.16
CA LYS A 223 -23.21 -27.92 22.67
C LYS A 223 -23.84 -28.03 24.06
N ILE A 224 -23.71 -27.00 24.87
CA ILE A 224 -23.98 -27.12 26.31
C ILE A 224 -25.49 -26.99 26.63
N PRO A 225 -26.02 -27.79 27.58
CA PRO A 225 -27.40 -27.70 28.03
C PRO A 225 -27.78 -26.31 28.55
N ARG A 226 -29.05 -25.93 28.39
CA ARG A 226 -29.60 -24.64 28.82
C ARG A 226 -29.13 -24.20 30.22
N LYS A 227 -29.28 -25.06 31.23
CA LYS A 227 -28.92 -24.72 32.62
C LYS A 227 -27.45 -24.34 32.77
N GLN A 228 -26.56 -25.07 32.10
CA GLN A 228 -25.12 -24.81 32.14
C GLN A 228 -24.77 -23.55 31.34
N LEU A 229 -25.48 -23.26 30.25
CA LEU A 229 -25.27 -22.03 29.50
C LEU A 229 -25.70 -20.77 30.29
N HIS A 230 -26.77 -20.83 31.08
CA HIS A 230 -27.09 -19.75 32.04
C HIS A 230 -26.00 -19.62 33.10
N ALA A 231 -25.53 -20.73 33.69
CA ALA A 231 -24.43 -20.68 34.66
C ALA A 231 -23.15 -20.08 34.07
N PHE A 232 -22.82 -20.40 32.81
CA PHE A 232 -21.70 -19.81 32.07
C PHE A 232 -21.92 -18.31 31.81
N ARG A 233 -23.13 -17.88 31.46
CA ARG A 233 -23.45 -16.45 31.38
C ARG A 233 -23.23 -15.75 32.73
N ASP A 234 -23.74 -16.35 33.79
CA ASP A 234 -23.77 -15.76 35.14
C ASP A 234 -22.36 -15.72 35.78
N SER A 235 -21.37 -16.43 35.22
CA SER A 235 -19.96 -16.27 35.59
C SER A 235 -19.33 -14.97 35.09
N PHE A 236 -20.05 -14.19 34.27
CA PHE A 236 -19.58 -12.88 33.80
C PHE A 236 -20.46 -11.75 34.38
N PRO A 237 -19.87 -10.72 34.99
CA PRO A 237 -20.60 -9.52 35.37
C PRO A 237 -21.27 -8.87 34.13
N PRO A 238 -22.50 -8.32 34.25
CA PRO A 238 -23.19 -7.69 33.11
C PRO A 238 -22.38 -6.57 32.43
N ASP A 239 -21.70 -5.74 33.23
CA ASP A 239 -20.85 -4.66 32.73
C ASP A 239 -19.62 -5.19 31.99
N PHE A 240 -19.10 -6.35 32.39
CA PHE A 240 -18.01 -7.03 31.70
C PHE A 240 -18.43 -7.50 30.31
N LEU A 241 -19.62 -8.11 30.16
CA LEU A 241 -20.14 -8.53 28.85
C LEU A 241 -20.37 -7.34 27.91
N LEU A 242 -20.87 -6.21 28.43
CA LEU A 242 -21.02 -4.99 27.65
C LEU A 242 -19.67 -4.43 27.20
N TYR A 243 -18.70 -4.38 28.12
CA TYR A 243 -17.34 -3.93 27.83
C TYR A 243 -16.67 -4.81 26.77
N TRP A 244 -16.71 -6.13 26.96
CA TRP A 244 -16.10 -7.10 26.06
C TRP A 244 -16.71 -7.02 24.66
N ASN A 245 -18.05 -6.93 24.54
CA ASN A 245 -18.72 -6.75 23.25
C ASN A 245 -18.24 -5.47 22.53
N ARG A 246 -18.22 -4.31 23.22
CA ARG A 246 -17.75 -3.05 22.63
C ARG A 246 -16.28 -3.12 22.21
N LEU A 247 -15.45 -3.77 23.02
CA LEU A 247 -14.04 -3.94 22.74
C LEU A 247 -13.81 -4.78 21.48
N VAL A 248 -14.46 -5.94 21.37
CA VAL A 248 -14.37 -6.80 20.18
C VAL A 248 -14.90 -6.09 18.94
N MET A 249 -16.01 -5.35 19.05
CA MET A 249 -16.54 -4.54 17.95
C MET A 249 -15.53 -3.48 17.47
N SER A 250 -14.80 -2.85 18.40
CA SER A 250 -13.74 -1.89 18.04
C SER A 250 -12.54 -2.52 17.32
N LEU A 251 -12.30 -3.82 17.51
CA LEU A 251 -11.31 -4.59 16.74
C LEU A 251 -11.84 -4.98 15.37
N ALA A 252 -13.15 -5.18 15.21
CA ALA A 252 -13.79 -5.45 13.92
C ALA A 252 -13.84 -4.21 13.00
N ASP A 253 -14.22 -3.04 13.52
CA ASP A 253 -14.41 -1.80 12.75
C ASP A 253 -13.35 -0.74 13.06
N GLU A 254 -12.89 0.00 12.04
CA GLU A 254 -11.94 1.11 12.21
C GLU A 254 -12.56 2.33 12.88
N ASN A 255 -13.87 2.55 12.68
CA ASN A 255 -14.59 3.76 13.07
C ASN A 255 -15.11 3.69 14.51
N LEU A 256 -15.10 2.51 15.12
CA LEU A 256 -15.54 2.33 16.49
C LEU A 256 -14.41 2.68 17.47
N THR A 257 -14.77 3.44 18.50
CA THR A 257 -13.84 3.86 19.55
C THR A 257 -13.77 2.77 20.62
N PRO A 258 -12.57 2.32 21.01
CA PRO A 258 -12.42 1.38 22.13
C PRO A 258 -13.01 1.95 23.43
N PRO A 259 -13.61 1.12 24.30
CA PRO A 259 -13.98 1.55 25.64
C PRO A 259 -12.75 1.98 26.43
N LYS A 260 -12.91 2.97 27.33
CA LYS A 260 -11.77 3.69 27.94
C LYS A 260 -11.06 2.92 29.05
N GLU A 261 -11.75 2.06 29.81
CA GLU A 261 -11.16 1.25 30.89
C GLU A 261 -11.93 -0.06 31.08
N PRO A 262 -11.24 -1.17 31.42
CA PRO A 262 -11.89 -2.42 31.76
C PRO A 262 -12.65 -2.32 33.09
N PRO A 263 -13.87 -2.87 33.20
CA PRO A 263 -14.55 -2.99 34.48
C PRO A 263 -13.80 -3.95 35.41
N PRO A 264 -14.06 -3.92 36.73
CA PRO A 264 -13.46 -4.86 37.66
C PRO A 264 -13.64 -6.31 37.19
N LEU A 265 -12.53 -7.04 37.06
CA LEU A 265 -12.51 -8.43 36.59
C LEU A 265 -12.85 -9.44 37.70
N ALA A 266 -13.47 -8.98 38.80
CA ALA A 266 -13.82 -9.82 39.93
C ALA A 266 -14.75 -10.95 39.47
N ASN A 267 -14.38 -12.19 39.80
CA ASN A 267 -15.11 -13.43 39.49
C ASN A 267 -15.08 -13.88 38.01
N VAL A 268 -14.30 -13.22 37.13
CA VAL A 268 -14.06 -13.72 35.78
C VAL A 268 -12.86 -14.69 35.81
N GLU A 269 -13.01 -15.86 35.19
CA GLU A 269 -11.92 -16.83 35.04
C GLU A 269 -10.72 -16.19 34.32
N GLU A 270 -9.51 -16.47 34.83
CA GLU A 270 -8.25 -15.83 34.40
C GLU A 270 -7.98 -15.92 32.89
N SER A 271 -8.39 -17.02 32.25
CA SER A 271 -8.23 -17.24 30.81
C SER A 271 -9.02 -16.21 29.98
N TRP A 272 -10.25 -15.89 30.37
CA TRP A 272 -11.09 -14.88 29.72
C TRP A 272 -10.62 -13.47 30.03
N ALA A 273 -10.24 -13.22 31.28
CA ALA A 273 -9.65 -11.95 31.69
C ALA A 273 -8.40 -11.62 30.87
N SER A 274 -7.50 -12.61 30.69
CA SER A 274 -6.27 -12.47 29.91
C SER A 274 -6.54 -12.15 28.45
N LEU A 275 -7.53 -12.80 27.83
CA LEU A 275 -7.95 -12.50 26.45
C LEU A 275 -8.43 -11.06 26.33
N VAL A 276 -9.34 -10.64 27.21
CA VAL A 276 -9.94 -9.30 27.17
C VAL A 276 -8.90 -8.21 27.41
N GLU A 277 -7.94 -8.46 28.29
CA GLU A 277 -6.80 -7.56 28.50
C GLU A 277 -5.93 -7.45 27.24
N ALA A 278 -5.59 -8.58 26.61
CA ALA A 278 -4.83 -8.57 25.35
C ALA A 278 -5.58 -7.81 24.23
N MET A 279 -6.90 -7.98 24.13
CA MET A 279 -7.74 -7.21 23.21
C MET A 279 -7.69 -5.71 23.50
N TYR A 280 -7.73 -5.34 24.78
CA TYR A 280 -7.68 -3.95 25.22
C TYR A 280 -6.36 -3.30 24.83
N GLN A 281 -5.22 -3.96 25.08
CA GLN A 281 -3.90 -3.47 24.68
C GLN A 281 -3.81 -3.22 23.17
N ILE A 282 -4.40 -4.12 22.36
CA ILE A 282 -4.46 -3.96 20.89
C ILE A 282 -5.36 -2.78 20.50
N ALA A 283 -6.55 -2.68 21.11
CA ALA A 283 -7.53 -1.66 20.77
C ALA A 283 -7.01 -0.24 21.11
N SER A 284 -6.39 -0.11 22.27
CA SER A 284 -5.77 1.11 22.82
C SER A 284 -4.46 1.49 22.12
N GLY A 285 -3.78 0.54 21.48
CA GLY A 285 -2.62 0.79 20.60
C GLY A 285 -2.94 1.58 19.30
N GLY A 286 -4.19 2.00 19.12
CA GLY A 286 -4.63 2.87 18.02
C GLY A 286 -4.87 2.14 16.69
N LYS A 287 -5.20 2.92 15.66
CA LYS A 287 -5.61 2.40 14.32
C LYS A 287 -4.59 1.43 13.71
N SER A 288 -3.30 1.70 13.91
CA SER A 288 -2.22 0.85 13.40
C SER A 288 -2.23 -0.54 14.05
N ALA A 289 -2.40 -0.64 15.38
CA ALA A 289 -2.43 -1.92 16.10
C ALA A 289 -3.65 -2.76 15.71
N ARG A 290 -4.84 -2.15 15.67
CA ARG A 290 -6.07 -2.81 15.22
C ARG A 290 -5.97 -3.33 13.78
N ASN A 291 -5.33 -2.58 12.89
CA ASN A 291 -5.07 -3.01 11.51
C ASN A 291 -4.07 -4.15 11.41
N ARG A 292 -3.15 -4.30 12.37
CA ARG A 292 -2.27 -5.48 12.42
C ARG A 292 -3.06 -6.71 12.87
N ALA A 293 -3.89 -6.58 13.91
CA ALA A 293 -4.76 -7.68 14.37
C ALA A 293 -5.69 -8.16 13.25
N ARG A 294 -6.34 -7.24 12.52
CA ARG A 294 -7.22 -7.56 11.37
C ARG A 294 -6.55 -8.22 10.16
N ARG A 295 -5.21 -8.23 10.11
CA ARG A 295 -4.46 -8.97 9.08
C ARG A 295 -4.19 -10.42 9.49
N LEU A 296 -4.20 -10.70 10.79
CA LEU A 296 -3.94 -12.03 11.35
C LEU A 296 -5.25 -12.77 11.63
N LEU A 297 -6.28 -12.04 12.06
CA LEU A 297 -7.65 -12.50 12.25
C LEU A 297 -8.56 -11.67 11.36
N SER A 298 -9.47 -12.29 10.65
CA SER A 298 -10.44 -11.60 9.81
C SER A 298 -11.39 -10.74 10.66
N PRO A 299 -11.91 -9.61 10.14
CA PRO A 299 -12.97 -8.86 10.81
C PRO A 299 -14.18 -9.71 11.19
N MET A 300 -14.47 -10.75 10.40
CA MET A 300 -15.58 -11.68 10.63
C MET A 300 -15.40 -12.50 11.91
N GLU A 301 -14.17 -12.88 12.27
CA GLU A 301 -13.91 -13.62 13.51
C GLU A 301 -14.21 -12.76 14.74
N PHE A 302 -13.84 -11.47 14.70
CA PHE A 302 -14.22 -10.52 15.74
C PHE A 302 -15.72 -10.33 15.80
N LEU A 303 -16.40 -10.12 14.66
CA LEU A 303 -17.87 -9.97 14.64
C LEU A 303 -18.58 -11.21 15.21
N ARG A 304 -18.12 -12.41 14.85
CA ARG A 304 -18.68 -13.65 15.37
C ARG A 304 -18.54 -13.76 16.89
N MET A 305 -17.38 -13.40 17.45
CA MET A 305 -17.22 -13.34 18.91
C MET A 305 -18.14 -12.27 19.51
N ALA A 306 -18.21 -11.09 18.90
CA ALA A 306 -19.06 -10.00 19.37
C ALA A 306 -20.54 -10.42 19.42
N ASP A 307 -21.02 -11.18 18.42
CA ASP A 307 -22.38 -11.71 18.37
C ASP A 307 -22.66 -12.66 19.54
N TYR A 308 -21.77 -13.61 19.82
CA TYR A 308 -21.95 -14.50 20.97
C TYR A 308 -21.94 -13.75 22.31
N VAL A 309 -21.03 -12.79 22.48
CA VAL A 309 -20.98 -11.96 23.70
C VAL A 309 -22.26 -11.10 23.82
N ASP A 310 -22.78 -10.57 22.71
CA ASP A 310 -24.04 -9.82 22.68
C ASP A 310 -25.25 -10.70 23.02
N ILE A 311 -25.24 -11.97 22.59
CA ILE A 311 -26.26 -12.96 22.98
C ILE A 311 -26.18 -13.25 24.47
N LEU A 312 -24.98 -13.47 25.04
CA LEU A 312 -24.81 -13.71 26.47
C LEU A 312 -25.23 -12.50 27.33
N ARG A 313 -25.04 -11.28 26.82
CA ARG A 313 -25.40 -10.04 27.53
C ARG A 313 -26.91 -9.92 27.76
N ASP A 314 -27.73 -10.39 26.82
CA ASP A 314 -29.18 -10.18 26.79
C ASP A 314 -29.93 -11.50 26.96
N GLU A 315 -30.64 -11.64 28.09
CA GLU A 315 -31.41 -12.85 28.42
C GLU A 315 -32.41 -13.22 27.30
N GLY A 316 -33.09 -12.24 26.71
CA GLY A 316 -34.02 -12.49 25.62
C GLY A 316 -33.33 -12.99 24.35
N LYS A 317 -32.12 -12.50 24.05
CA LYS A 317 -31.30 -13.02 22.93
C LYS A 317 -30.81 -14.43 23.23
N LEU A 318 -30.35 -14.71 24.45
CA LEU A 318 -29.93 -16.04 24.86
C LEU A 318 -31.07 -17.07 24.72
N GLU A 319 -32.26 -16.71 25.21
CA GLU A 319 -33.45 -17.55 25.10
C GLU A 319 -33.85 -17.85 23.65
N ARG A 320 -33.80 -16.83 22.78
CA ARG A 320 -34.03 -17.01 21.34
C ARG A 320 -32.98 -17.90 20.70
N HIS A 321 -31.70 -17.76 21.09
CA HIS A 321 -30.62 -18.62 20.61
C HIS A 321 -30.87 -20.09 20.99
N ILE A 322 -31.16 -20.36 22.26
CA ILE A 322 -31.44 -21.72 22.77
C ILE A 322 -32.64 -22.35 22.03
N LYS A 323 -33.72 -21.60 21.82
CA LYS A 323 -34.91 -22.07 21.08
C LYS A 323 -34.59 -22.40 19.63
N ARG A 324 -33.83 -21.54 18.92
CA ARG A 324 -33.41 -21.79 17.54
C ARG A 324 -32.55 -23.06 17.44
N ARG A 325 -31.59 -23.23 18.33
CA ARG A 325 -30.73 -24.42 18.41
C ARG A 325 -31.54 -25.71 18.62
N ALA A 326 -32.55 -25.67 19.49
CA ALA A 326 -33.43 -26.82 19.71
C ALA A 326 -34.31 -27.15 18.50
N SER A 327 -34.74 -26.13 17.75
CA SER A 327 -35.59 -26.27 16.56
C SER A 327 -34.80 -26.77 15.34
N GLY A 328 -33.61 -26.23 15.10
CA GLY A 328 -32.74 -26.67 14.01
C GLY A 328 -32.22 -28.11 14.15
N LYS A 329 -32.12 -28.64 15.38
CA LYS A 329 -31.84 -30.07 15.60
C LYS A 329 -33.01 -30.98 15.22
N ARG A 330 -34.26 -30.48 15.23
CA ARG A 330 -35.43 -31.28 14.85
C ARG A 330 -35.56 -31.43 13.33
N GLU A 331 -35.17 -30.41 12.57
CA GLU A 331 -35.23 -30.43 11.09
C GLU A 331 -34.15 -31.32 10.44
N MET A 332 -33.08 -31.67 11.15
CA MET A 332 -32.02 -32.57 10.64
C MET A 332 -32.23 -34.05 10.99
N ILE A 333 -33.28 -34.39 11.76
CA ILE A 333 -33.58 -35.78 12.20
C ILE A 333 -34.82 -36.35 11.49
N THR A 334 -35.55 -35.51 10.76
CA THR A 334 -36.59 -35.90 9.78
C THR A 334 -36.00 -35.93 8.39
#